data_AF-A0A260UPE8-F1
#
_entry.id   AF-A0A260UPE8-F1
#
_cell.length_a   1.000
_cell.length_b   1.000
_cell.length_c   1.000
_cell.angle_alpha   90.00
_cell.angle_beta   90.00
_cell.angle_gamma   90.00
#
_symmetry.space_group_name_H-M   'P 1'
#
loop_
_entity.id
_entity.type
_entity.pdbx_description
1 polymer ?
#
loop_
_entity_poly.entity_id
_entity_poly.type
_entity_poly.pdbx_seq_one_letter_code
_entity_poly.pdbx_strand_id
1 'polypeptide(L)'
;MRGRAAYELISAGLANNVEDVLTRAHLKQSTGYAILMDLIVSGLIQRDGTTLALGKRSLDDVAFAHGLVTVATDRVIRHRAERLLWQVWLDRRFGPPPPDIAPEREFPLQQHVGDFDSDLDRYLASVVAEGPRDRDPTAEALELLHDQLGAVIVGRDSP
;
A
#
# COMPACT_ATOMS: atom_id res chain seq x y z
N MET A 1 0.41 -20.02 3.39
CA MET A 1 0.04 -20.40 4.77
C MET A 1 -0.95 -21.56 4.77
N ARG A 2 -0.48 -22.80 4.56
CA ARG A 2 -1.37 -23.98 4.46
C ARG A 2 -1.61 -24.69 5.80
N GLY A 3 -0.63 -24.67 6.72
CA GLY A 3 -0.80 -25.21 8.08
C GLY A 3 -1.71 -24.38 8.98
N ARG A 4 -1.81 -23.07 8.72
CA ARG A 4 -2.73 -22.18 9.44
C ARG A 4 -4.20 -22.60 9.26
N ALA A 5 -4.61 -22.88 8.02
CA ALA A 5 -5.99 -23.30 7.74
C ALA A 5 -6.35 -24.62 8.45
N ALA A 6 -5.43 -25.59 8.46
CA ALA A 6 -5.63 -26.86 9.17
C ALA A 6 -5.73 -26.66 10.70
N TYR A 7 -4.87 -25.82 11.28
CA TYR A 7 -4.95 -25.47 12.70
C TYR A 7 -6.24 -24.73 13.05
N GLU A 8 -6.66 -23.75 12.23
CA GLU A 8 -7.89 -22.99 12.44
C GLU A 8 -9.13 -23.91 12.41
N LEU A 9 -9.19 -24.85 11.46
CA LEU A 9 -10.26 -25.87 11.37
C LEU A 9 -10.38 -26.72 12.64
N ILE A 10 -9.24 -27.17 13.18
CA ILE A 10 -9.19 -27.96 14.42
C ILE A 10 -9.58 -27.08 15.62
N SER A 11 -9.07 -25.83 15.66
CA SER A 11 -9.36 -24.89 16.76
C SER A 11 -10.82 -24.46 16.83
N ALA A 12 -11.48 -24.35 15.67
CA ALA A 12 -12.90 -24.06 15.57
C ALA A 12 -13.78 -25.30 15.80
N GLY A 13 -13.18 -26.49 15.99
CA GLY A 13 -13.90 -27.75 16.14
C GLY A 13 -14.64 -28.21 14.88
N LEU A 14 -14.29 -27.66 13.72
CA LEU A 14 -14.95 -27.94 12.43
C LEU A 14 -14.46 -29.23 11.78
N ALA A 15 -13.27 -29.68 12.15
CA ALA A 15 -12.69 -30.94 11.71
C ALA A 15 -11.82 -31.53 12.82
N ASN A 16 -12.04 -32.80 13.11
CA ASN A 16 -11.49 -33.53 14.25
C ASN A 16 -10.87 -34.88 13.83
N ASN A 17 -10.91 -35.22 12.55
CA ASN A 17 -10.20 -36.34 11.97
C ASN A 17 -9.21 -35.86 10.88
N VAL A 18 -8.19 -36.65 10.59
CA VAL A 18 -7.11 -36.27 9.66
C VAL A 18 -7.66 -36.00 8.25
N GLU A 19 -8.52 -36.88 7.75
CA GLU A 19 -9.00 -36.84 6.36
C GLU A 19 -9.90 -35.63 6.08
N ASP A 20 -10.78 -35.29 7.03
CA ASP A 20 -11.65 -34.12 7.00
C ASP A 20 -10.84 -32.83 7.09
N VAL A 21 -9.81 -32.78 7.96
CA VAL A 21 -8.89 -31.64 8.01
C VAL A 21 -8.19 -31.46 6.66
N LEU A 22 -7.67 -32.53 6.05
CA LEU A 22 -7.01 -32.46 4.75
C LEU A 22 -7.96 -31.99 3.65
N THR A 23 -9.19 -32.49 3.66
CA THR A 23 -10.22 -32.17 2.66
C THR A 23 -10.67 -30.71 2.78
N ARG A 24 -11.05 -30.27 3.98
CA ARG A 24 -11.48 -28.89 4.25
C ARG A 24 -10.37 -27.86 4.13
N ALA A 25 -9.13 -28.22 4.45
CA ALA A 25 -7.98 -27.34 4.25
C ALA A 25 -7.46 -27.36 2.79
N HIS A 26 -8.09 -28.14 1.90
CA HIS A 26 -7.69 -28.32 0.50
C HIS A 26 -6.21 -28.73 0.35
N LEU A 27 -5.75 -29.66 1.20
CA LEU A 27 -4.37 -30.13 1.23
C LEU A 27 -4.24 -31.47 0.53
N LYS A 28 -3.20 -31.60 -0.30
CA LYS A 28 -2.77 -32.91 -0.81
C LYS A 28 -2.28 -33.79 0.34
N GLN A 29 -2.53 -35.08 0.26
CA GLN A 29 -2.27 -36.04 1.33
C GLN A 29 -0.83 -35.96 1.86
N SER A 30 0.18 -36.09 1.00
CA SER A 30 1.60 -36.06 1.42
C SER A 30 2.00 -34.76 2.12
N THR A 31 1.65 -33.61 1.52
CA THR A 31 1.95 -32.29 2.09
C THR A 31 1.17 -32.05 3.37
N GLY A 32 -0.08 -32.46 3.42
CA GLY A 32 -0.93 -32.26 4.58
C GLY A 32 -0.51 -33.11 5.77
N TYR A 33 -0.07 -34.35 5.56
CA TYR A 33 0.54 -35.16 6.62
C TYR A 33 1.81 -34.52 7.17
N ALA A 34 2.69 -34.00 6.31
CA ALA A 34 3.89 -33.29 6.76
C ALA A 34 3.54 -32.05 7.61
N ILE A 35 2.54 -31.27 7.17
CA ILE A 35 2.02 -30.12 7.91
C ILE A 35 1.44 -30.54 9.27
N LEU A 36 0.62 -31.60 9.31
CA LEU A 36 0.03 -32.08 10.56
C LEU A 36 1.09 -32.61 11.53
N MET A 37 2.13 -33.28 11.03
CA MET A 37 3.25 -33.70 11.86
C MET A 37 4.00 -32.50 12.44
N ASP A 38 4.25 -31.46 11.65
CA ASP A 38 4.89 -30.23 12.13
C ASP A 38 4.07 -29.54 13.24
N LEU A 39 2.74 -29.51 13.07
CA LEU A 39 1.80 -29.01 14.08
C LEU A 39 1.80 -29.86 15.37
N ILE A 40 1.98 -31.18 15.27
CA ILE A 40 2.08 -32.09 16.43
C ILE A 40 3.41 -31.90 17.14
N VAL A 41 4.52 -31.85 16.40
CA VAL A 41 5.88 -31.69 16.94
C VAL A 41 6.02 -30.34 17.64
N SER A 42 5.41 -29.28 17.10
CA SER A 42 5.36 -27.96 17.75
C SER A 42 4.45 -27.91 18.98
N GLY A 43 3.62 -28.94 19.21
CA GLY A 43 2.69 -29.04 20.34
C GLY A 43 1.44 -28.17 20.20
N LEU A 44 1.18 -27.65 18.98
CA LEU A 44 -0.02 -26.86 18.66
C LEU A 44 -1.26 -27.74 18.57
N ILE A 45 -1.10 -28.96 18.06
CA ILE A 45 -2.16 -29.99 18.05
C ILE A 45 -1.65 -31.26 18.71
N GLN A 46 -2.56 -32.05 19.24
CA GLN A 46 -2.27 -33.38 19.78
C GLN A 46 -3.18 -34.41 19.13
N ARG A 47 -2.68 -35.64 19.03
CA ARG A 47 -3.45 -36.76 18.50
C ARG A 47 -3.93 -37.62 19.66
N ASP A 48 -5.24 -37.77 19.79
CA ASP A 48 -5.89 -38.68 20.73
C ASP A 48 -6.54 -39.83 19.94
N GLY A 49 -5.78 -40.91 19.81
CA GLY A 49 -6.13 -42.06 18.97
C GLY A 49 -6.34 -41.70 17.50
N THR A 50 -7.59 -41.74 17.04
CA THR A 50 -8.00 -41.40 15.66
C THR A 50 -8.38 -39.93 15.50
N THR A 51 -8.46 -39.17 16.60
CA THR A 51 -8.92 -37.78 16.60
C THR A 51 -7.77 -36.79 16.80
N LEU A 52 -7.93 -35.59 16.25
CA LEU A 52 -7.04 -34.46 16.43
C LEU A 52 -7.71 -33.45 17.38
N ALA A 53 -6.97 -33.04 18.40
CA ALA A 53 -7.39 -32.05 19.38
C ALA A 53 -6.35 -30.93 19.48
N LEU A 54 -6.74 -29.80 20.08
CA LEU A 54 -5.80 -28.73 20.38
C LEU A 54 -4.75 -29.21 21.37
N GLY A 55 -3.49 -28.82 21.15
CA GLY A 55 -2.40 -29.08 22.07
C GLY A 55 -2.39 -28.11 23.25
N LYS A 56 -1.44 -28.29 24.17
CA LYS A 56 -1.25 -27.43 25.35
C LYS A 56 -0.63 -26.07 25.02
N ARG A 57 -0.08 -25.91 23.82
CA ARG A 57 0.63 -24.72 23.38
C ARG A 57 -0.21 -23.97 22.36
N SER A 58 -0.43 -22.68 22.57
CA SER A 58 -1.09 -21.79 21.62
C SER A 58 -0.11 -21.25 20.59
N LEU A 59 -0.63 -20.79 19.45
CA LEU A 59 0.14 -20.04 18.46
C LEU A 59 0.73 -18.76 19.07
N ASP A 60 0.04 -18.16 20.05
CA ASP A 60 0.53 -16.98 20.78
C ASP A 60 1.76 -17.30 21.62
N ASP A 61 1.83 -18.50 22.23
CA ASP A 61 2.99 -18.93 23.01
C ASP A 61 4.21 -19.15 22.10
N VAL A 62 3.98 -19.66 20.89
CA VAL A 62 5.02 -19.80 19.87
C VAL A 62 5.47 -18.41 19.41
N ALA A 63 4.54 -17.51 19.12
CA ALA A 63 4.86 -16.14 18.71
C ALA A 63 5.64 -15.38 19.79
N PHE A 64 5.29 -15.55 21.06
CA PHE A 64 6.01 -14.98 22.19
C PHE A 64 7.42 -15.56 22.31
N ALA A 65 7.56 -16.89 22.27
CA ALA A 65 8.86 -17.56 22.36
C ALA A 65 9.84 -17.16 21.25
N HIS A 66 9.33 -16.87 20.05
CA HIS A 66 10.13 -16.43 18.90
C HIS A 66 10.24 -14.90 18.77
N GLY A 67 9.71 -14.12 19.73
CA GLY A 67 9.76 -12.66 19.67
C GLY A 67 9.04 -12.06 18.45
N LEU A 68 8.08 -12.76 17.85
CA LEU A 68 7.39 -12.26 16.66
C LEU A 68 6.56 -11.01 16.95
N VAL A 69 6.10 -10.86 18.20
CA VAL A 69 5.38 -9.67 18.66
C VAL A 69 6.26 -8.42 18.57
N THR A 70 7.54 -8.51 18.95
CA THR A 70 8.46 -7.36 18.89
C THR A 70 8.80 -7.02 17.45
N VAL A 71 9.04 -8.02 16.59
CA VAL A 71 9.29 -7.82 15.15
C VAL A 71 8.09 -7.18 14.44
N ALA A 72 6.87 -7.62 14.75
CA ALA A 72 5.65 -7.05 14.18
C ALA A 72 5.48 -5.58 14.62
N THR A 73 5.68 -5.32 15.91
CA THR A 73 5.60 -3.96 16.48
C THR A 73 6.62 -3.02 15.83
N ASP A 74 7.86 -3.47 15.67
CA ASP A 74 8.93 -2.71 15.03
C ASP A 74 8.59 -2.35 13.56
N ARG A 75 8.04 -3.31 12.79
CA ARG A 75 7.56 -3.03 11.42
C ARG A 75 6.45 -1.98 11.40
N VAL A 76 5.48 -2.08 12.32
CA VAL A 76 4.39 -1.09 12.42
C VAL A 76 4.93 0.30 12.75
N ILE A 77 5.87 0.40 13.69
CA ILE A 77 6.51 1.66 14.07
C ILE A 77 7.24 2.26 12.87
N ARG A 78 8.05 1.46 12.16
CA ARG A 78 8.78 1.88 10.96
C ARG A 78 7.83 2.44 9.90
N HIS A 79 6.79 1.69 9.52
CA HIS A 79 5.83 2.14 8.52
C HIS A 79 5.01 3.34 8.95
N ARG A 80 4.78 3.52 10.26
CA ARG A 80 4.16 4.74 10.77
C ARG A 80 5.09 5.94 10.64
N ALA A 81 6.38 5.78 10.97
CA ALA A 81 7.38 6.83 10.81
C ALA A 81 7.57 7.23 9.34
N GLU A 82 7.67 6.25 8.43
CA GLU A 82 7.75 6.48 6.97
C GLU A 82 6.55 7.27 6.46
N ARG A 83 5.33 6.89 6.89
CA ARG A 83 4.11 7.62 6.50
C ARG A 83 4.10 9.04 7.01
N LEU A 84 4.52 9.28 8.25
CA LEU A 84 4.62 10.65 8.79
C LEU A 84 5.64 11.49 8.00
N LEU A 85 6.81 10.92 7.68
CA LEU A 85 7.81 11.59 6.85
C LEU A 85 7.25 11.94 5.45
N TRP A 86 6.55 11.00 4.84
CA TRP A 86 5.90 11.21 3.55
C TRP A 86 4.82 12.30 3.60
N GLN A 87 3.99 12.31 4.65
CA GLN A 87 2.99 13.36 4.85
C GLN A 87 3.64 14.74 5.02
N VAL A 88 4.70 14.85 5.83
CA VAL A 88 5.45 16.11 5.98
C VAL A 88 6.06 16.57 4.65
N TRP A 89 6.56 15.64 3.85
CA TRP A 89 7.08 15.97 2.52
C TRP A 89 5.96 16.46 1.58
N LEU A 90 4.79 15.80 1.59
CA LEU A 90 3.62 16.20 0.82
C LEU A 90 3.13 17.59 1.23
N ASP A 91 3.01 17.85 2.53
CA ASP A 91 2.56 19.13 3.07
C ASP A 91 3.51 20.27 2.68
N ARG A 92 4.82 20.03 2.66
CA ARG A 92 5.79 21.05 2.21
C ARG A 92 5.72 21.32 0.72
N ARG A 93 5.38 20.31 -0.08
CA ARG A 93 5.40 20.40 -1.54
C ARG A 93 4.08 20.90 -2.13
N PHE A 94 2.97 20.48 -1.55
CA PHE A 94 1.63 20.71 -2.06
C PHE A 94 0.71 21.39 -1.05
N GLY A 95 1.18 21.61 0.19
CA GLY A 95 0.41 22.35 1.18
C GLY A 95 0.23 23.82 0.78
N PRO A 96 -0.80 24.46 1.35
CA PRO A 96 -1.01 25.89 1.13
C PRO A 96 0.24 26.65 1.57
N PRO A 97 0.62 27.74 0.86
CA PRO A 97 1.69 28.60 1.32
C PRO A 97 1.41 29.00 2.77
N PRO A 98 2.44 29.03 3.64
CA PRO A 98 2.25 29.51 5.00
C PRO A 98 1.54 30.87 4.95
N PRO A 99 0.58 31.13 5.84
CA PRO A 99 -0.12 32.41 5.83
C PRO A 99 0.92 33.52 5.91
N ASP A 100 0.87 34.42 4.94
CA ASP A 100 1.75 35.57 4.87
C ASP A 100 1.50 36.41 6.13
N ILE A 101 2.34 36.26 7.16
CA ILE A 101 2.47 37.27 8.20
C ILE A 101 3.43 38.32 7.65
N ALA A 102 3.07 38.91 6.50
CA ALA A 102 3.81 40.01 5.92
C ALA A 102 3.41 41.27 6.72
N PRO A 103 4.37 42.02 7.31
CA PRO A 103 4.06 43.36 7.77
C PRO A 103 3.66 44.19 6.55
N GLU A 104 2.51 44.86 6.62
CA GLU A 104 1.98 45.75 5.59
C GLU A 104 3.10 46.65 5.04
N ARG A 105 3.64 46.28 3.87
CA ARG A 105 4.48 47.17 3.07
C ARG A 105 3.62 47.62 1.91
N GLU A 106 3.13 48.84 2.04
CA GLU A 106 2.47 49.58 0.97
C GLU A 106 3.46 49.75 -0.19
N PHE A 107 3.33 48.92 -1.22
CA PHE A 107 4.00 49.15 -2.50
C PHE A 107 3.01 49.90 -3.41
N PRO A 108 3.39 51.09 -3.95
CA PRO A 108 2.50 51.82 -4.84
C PRO A 108 2.35 51.08 -6.17
N LEU A 109 1.15 50.53 -6.40
CA LEU A 109 0.75 49.96 -7.69
C LEU A 109 0.62 51.09 -8.72
N GLN A 110 1.63 51.26 -9.56
CA GLN A 110 1.54 52.14 -10.71
C GLN A 110 0.80 51.39 -11.84
N GLN A 111 -0.51 51.65 -11.95
CA GLN A 111 -1.37 51.08 -12.99
C GLN A 111 -0.93 51.60 -14.38
N HIS A 112 -0.16 50.79 -15.12
CA HIS A 112 -0.04 50.92 -16.57
C HIS A 112 -1.22 50.17 -17.21
N VAL A 113 -2.33 50.87 -17.46
CA VAL A 113 -3.42 50.37 -18.31
C VAL A 113 -3.01 50.62 -19.76
N GLY A 114 -2.22 49.72 -20.33
CA GLY A 114 -1.91 49.70 -21.75
C GLY A 114 -2.44 48.40 -22.36
N ASP A 115 -3.33 48.54 -23.35
CA ASP A 115 -3.81 47.66 -24.45
C ASP A 115 -3.52 46.13 -24.47
N PHE A 116 -3.23 45.49 -23.34
CA PHE A 116 -2.93 44.05 -23.25
C PHE A 116 -4.16 43.16 -23.51
N ASP A 117 -5.36 43.67 -23.22
CA ASP A 117 -6.62 42.92 -23.40
C ASP A 117 -6.92 42.64 -24.87
N SER A 118 -6.67 43.62 -25.75
CA SER A 118 -6.98 43.53 -27.19
C SER A 118 -6.13 42.49 -27.92
N ASP A 119 -4.84 42.38 -27.54
CA ASP A 119 -3.92 41.40 -28.12
C ASP A 119 -4.13 39.99 -27.53
N LEU A 120 -4.52 39.90 -26.26
CA LEU A 120 -4.89 38.63 -25.63
C LEU A 120 -6.14 38.03 -26.27
N ASP A 121 -7.18 38.84 -26.51
CA ASP A 121 -8.41 38.37 -27.17
C ASP A 121 -8.15 37.88 -28.60
N ARG A 122 -7.27 38.57 -29.34
CA ARG A 122 -6.89 38.16 -30.71
C ARG A 122 -6.08 36.86 -30.71
N TYR A 123 -5.20 36.67 -29.73
CA TYR A 123 -4.44 35.44 -29.55
C TYR A 123 -5.34 34.27 -29.15
N LEU A 124 -6.27 34.46 -28.22
CA LEU A 124 -7.21 33.41 -27.81
C LEU A 124 -8.15 33.00 -28.95
N ALA A 125 -8.60 33.97 -29.76
CA ALA A 125 -9.41 33.69 -30.94
C ALA A 125 -8.67 32.85 -32.00
N SER A 126 -7.36 33.07 -32.20
CA SER A 126 -6.57 32.26 -33.14
C SER A 126 -6.35 30.83 -32.63
N VAL A 127 -6.11 30.66 -31.33
CA VAL A 127 -5.96 29.33 -30.70
C VAL A 127 -7.26 28.51 -30.79
N VAL A 128 -8.42 29.14 -30.60
CA VAL A 128 -9.72 28.46 -30.72
C VAL A 128 -10.04 28.10 -32.17
N ALA A 129 -9.71 28.98 -33.14
CA ALA A 129 -9.96 28.74 -34.56
C ALA A 129 -9.13 27.59 -35.14
N GLU A 130 -7.94 27.35 -34.61
CA GLU A 130 -7.07 26.24 -35.04
C GLU A 130 -7.59 24.86 -34.59
N GLY A 131 -8.54 24.83 -33.63
CA GLY A 131 -9.10 23.61 -33.06
C GLY A 131 -8.07 22.78 -32.27
N PRO A 132 -8.52 21.78 -31.49
CA PRO A 132 -7.61 20.89 -30.79
C PRO A 132 -6.71 20.16 -31.81
N ARG A 133 -5.41 20.46 -31.80
CA ARG A 133 -4.43 19.68 -32.57
C ARG A 133 -4.50 18.22 -32.07
N ASP A 134 -4.43 17.28 -33.00
CA ASP A 134 -4.50 15.86 -32.68
C ASP A 134 -3.47 15.53 -31.59
N ARG A 135 -3.93 14.83 -30.55
CA ARG A 135 -3.15 14.67 -29.32
C ARG A 135 -1.92 13.83 -29.65
N ASP A 136 -0.74 14.35 -29.34
CA ASP A 136 0.51 13.63 -29.61
C ASP A 136 0.43 12.23 -28.96
N PRO A 137 0.54 11.13 -29.73
CA PRO A 137 0.43 9.77 -29.20
C PRO A 137 1.48 9.49 -28.11
N THR A 138 2.58 10.25 -28.13
CA THR A 138 3.63 10.17 -27.11
C THR A 138 3.16 10.72 -25.75
N ALA A 139 2.33 11.77 -25.75
CA ALA A 139 1.75 12.34 -24.54
C ALA A 139 0.67 11.42 -23.93
N GLU A 140 -0.10 10.75 -24.78
CA GLU A 140 -1.12 9.78 -24.34
C GLU A 140 -0.48 8.52 -23.72
N ALA A 141 0.59 8.01 -24.34
CA ALA A 141 1.34 6.89 -23.79
C ALA A 141 1.98 7.23 -22.42
N LEU A 142 2.45 8.47 -22.24
CA LEU A 142 2.98 8.95 -20.96
C LEU A 142 1.91 9.07 -19.88
N GLU A 143 0.71 9.54 -20.22
CA GLU A 143 -0.43 9.64 -19.30
C GLU A 143 -0.88 8.24 -18.85
N LEU A 144 -0.90 7.28 -19.77
CA LEU A 144 -1.27 5.88 -19.50
C LEU A 144 -0.20 5.16 -18.65
N LEU A 145 1.09 5.43 -18.90
CA LEU A 145 2.19 4.93 -18.05
C LEU A 145 2.19 5.58 -16.66
N HIS A 146 1.81 6.84 -16.55
CA HIS A 146 1.69 7.53 -15.26
C HIS A 146 0.58 6.90 -14.40
N ASP A 147 -0.60 6.69 -14.99
CA ASP A 147 -1.77 6.13 -14.29
C ASP A 147 -1.51 4.67 -13.85
N GLN A 148 -0.87 3.88 -14.71
CA GLN A 148 -0.74 2.44 -14.48
C GLN A 148 0.50 2.04 -13.67
N LEU A 149 1.55 2.87 -13.66
CA LEU A 149 2.84 2.55 -13.01
C LEU A 149 3.35 3.64 -12.04
N GLY A 150 2.67 4.77 -11.90
CA GLY A 150 3.10 5.87 -11.04
C GLY A 150 4.41 6.52 -11.51
N ALA A 151 4.70 6.46 -12.81
CA ALA A 151 5.95 6.96 -13.37
C ALA A 151 6.02 8.50 -13.32
N VAL A 152 7.17 9.05 -12.91
CA VAL A 152 7.41 10.51 -12.86
C VAL A 152 8.49 10.87 -13.88
N ILE A 153 8.21 11.87 -14.73
CA ILE A 153 9.18 12.38 -15.71
C ILE A 153 10.29 13.12 -14.95
N VAL A 154 11.51 12.59 -15.01
CA VAL A 154 12.71 13.26 -14.49
C VAL A 154 13.34 14.03 -15.64
N GLY A 155 13.33 15.36 -15.55
CA GLY A 155 14.06 16.22 -16.48
C GLY A 155 15.54 15.87 -16.45
N ARG A 156 16.12 15.59 -17.61
CA ARG A 156 17.55 15.33 -17.74
C ARG A 156 18.27 16.67 -17.73
N ASP A 157 18.79 17.08 -16.58
CA ASP A 157 19.76 18.18 -16.53
C ASP A 157 20.96 17.80 -17.41
N SER A 158 21.13 18.54 -18.50
CA SER A 158 22.39 18.55 -19.26
C SER A 158 23.31 19.61 -18.65
N PRO A 159 24.64 19.38 -18.67
CA PRO A 159 25.64 20.15 -17.93
C PRO A 159 25.82 21.59 -18.43
#